data_AF-A0A1Y3A6Z1-F1
#
_entry.id   AF-A0A1Y3A6Z1-F1
#
_cell.length_a   1.000
_cell.length_b   1.000
_cell.length_c   1.000
_cell.angle_alpha   90.00
_cell.angle_beta   90.00
_cell.angle_gamma   90.00
#
_symmetry.space_group_name_H-M   'P 1'
#
loop_
_entity.id
_entity.type
_entity.pdbx_description
1 polymer ?
#
loop_
_entity_poly.entity_id
_entity_poly.type
_entity_poly.pdbx_seq_one_letter_code
_entity_poly.pdbx_strand_id
1 'polypeptide(L)'
;MDRISAIRNVEDALREFENGDADLAATERRVAAVLRTYATEFDGDDDVYRAVGDDPVDGTVVVAPSEPAARERALAASGLGDETGDDPDGADVAEFDVERF
;
A
#
# COMPACT_ATOMS: atom_id res chain seq x y z
N MET A 1 -2.38 -14.21 4.67
CA MET A 1 -3.27 -13.61 5.67
C MET A 1 -4.50 -13.03 4.97
N ASP A 2 -5.69 -13.45 5.39
CA ASP A 2 -6.93 -12.93 4.85
C ASP A 2 -7.29 -11.55 5.45
N ARG A 3 -8.17 -10.82 4.75
CA ARG A 3 -8.59 -9.47 5.13
C ARG A 3 -9.26 -9.39 6.50
N ILE A 4 -10.09 -10.39 6.86
CA ILE A 4 -10.83 -10.37 8.12
C ILE A 4 -9.85 -10.53 9.29
N SER A 5 -8.88 -11.44 9.15
CA SER A 5 -7.82 -11.64 10.14
C SER A 5 -6.98 -10.39 10.34
N ALA A 6 -6.58 -9.72 9.26
CA ALA A 6 -5.82 -8.47 9.35
C ALA A 6 -6.59 -7.37 10.12
N ILE A 7 -7.87 -7.18 9.78
CA ILE A 7 -8.73 -6.17 10.45
C ILE A 7 -8.86 -6.47 11.95
N ARG A 8 -9.12 -7.73 12.32
CA ARG A 8 -9.23 -8.11 13.74
C ARG A 8 -7.96 -7.84 14.52
N ASN A 9 -6.80 -8.17 13.95
CA ASN A 9 -5.51 -7.90 14.60
C ASN A 9 -5.26 -6.40 14.81
N VAL A 10 -5.67 -5.55 13.86
CA VAL A 10 -5.61 -4.09 14.00
C VAL A 10 -6.60 -3.60 15.07
N GLU A 11 -7.84 -4.07 15.04
CA GLU A 11 -8.86 -3.74 16.03
C GLU A 11 -8.41 -4.11 17.45
N ASP A 12 -7.78 -5.27 17.64
CA ASP A 12 -7.28 -5.70 18.94
C ASP A 12 -6.14 -4.79 19.44
N ALA A 13 -5.23 -4.38 18.55
CA ALA A 13 -4.16 -3.43 18.89
C ALA A 13 -4.72 -2.04 19.28
N LEU A 14 -5.79 -1.59 18.61
CA LEU A 14 -6.48 -0.35 18.95
C LEU A 14 -7.21 -0.45 20.29
N ARG A 15 -7.88 -1.56 20.57
CA ARG A 15 -8.53 -1.79 21.88
C ARG A 15 -7.53 -1.76 23.03
N GLU A 16 -6.37 -2.40 22.87
CA GLU A 16 -5.29 -2.37 23.87
C GLU A 16 -4.85 -0.92 24.15
N PHE A 17 -4.70 -0.08 23.12
CA PHE A 17 -4.39 1.35 23.29
C PHE A 17 -5.50 2.12 24.01
N GLU A 18 -6.75 1.95 23.57
CA GLU A 18 -7.92 2.64 24.13
C GLU A 18 -8.15 2.31 25.61
N ASN A 19 -7.83 1.08 26.03
CA ASN A 19 -7.90 0.65 27.43
C ASN A 19 -6.68 1.09 28.27
N GLY A 20 -5.63 1.61 27.63
CA GLY A 20 -4.38 1.98 28.28
C GLY A 20 -3.43 0.81 28.54
N ASP A 21 -3.67 -0.35 27.91
CA ASP A 21 -2.82 -1.55 27.99
C ASP A 21 -1.56 -1.44 27.11
N ALA A 22 -1.59 -0.55 26.10
CA ALA A 22 -0.45 -0.23 25.23
C ALA A 22 -0.31 1.28 25.03
N ASP A 23 0.92 1.75 24.82
CA ASP A 23 1.18 3.12 24.37
C ASP A 23 1.05 3.25 22.84
N LEU A 24 0.96 4.49 22.35
CA LEU A 24 0.78 4.76 20.92
C LEU A 24 1.90 4.15 20.07
N ALA A 25 3.15 4.25 20.51
CA ALA A 25 4.29 3.75 19.76
C ALA A 25 4.28 2.21 19.65
N ALA A 26 3.84 1.51 20.69
CA ALA A 26 3.63 0.06 20.66
C ALA A 26 2.51 -0.32 19.69
N THR A 27 1.38 0.39 19.73
CA THR A 27 0.25 0.16 18.84
C THR A 27 0.60 0.41 17.39
N GLU A 28 1.27 1.52 17.07
CA GLU A 28 1.74 1.83 15.71
C GLU A 28 2.67 0.74 15.16
N ARG A 29 3.64 0.28 15.95
CA ARG A 29 4.53 -0.83 15.56
C ARG A 29 3.74 -2.11 15.28
N ARG A 30 2.75 -2.42 16.11
CA ARG A 30 1.92 -3.62 15.95
C ARG A 30 1.06 -3.54 14.69
N VAL A 31 0.40 -2.42 14.46
CA VAL A 31 -0.40 -2.18 13.26
C VAL A 31 0.47 -2.25 12.00
N ALA A 32 1.63 -1.60 12.00
CA ALA A 32 2.57 -1.67 10.89
C ALA A 32 3.03 -3.11 10.59
N ALA A 33 3.31 -3.90 11.63
CA ALA A 33 3.64 -5.32 11.48
C ALA A 33 2.49 -6.12 10.85
N VAL A 34 1.25 -5.93 11.33
CA VAL A 34 0.07 -6.60 10.76
C VAL A 34 -0.13 -6.24 9.29
N LEU A 35 -0.03 -4.96 8.93
CA LEU A 35 -0.17 -4.52 7.54
C LEU A 35 0.92 -5.07 6.64
N ARG A 36 2.17 -5.12 7.13
CA ARG A 36 3.28 -5.71 6.38
C ARG A 36 3.05 -7.19 6.12
N THR A 37 2.63 -7.95 7.15
CA THR A 37 2.27 -9.36 7.01
C THR A 37 1.10 -9.55 6.04
N TYR A 38 0.06 -8.72 6.15
CA TYR A 38 -1.07 -8.76 5.24
C TYR A 38 -0.67 -8.55 3.77
N ALA A 39 0.22 -7.59 3.50
CA ALA A 39 0.72 -7.34 2.15
C ALA A 39 1.62 -8.48 1.64
N THR A 40 2.51 -9.03 2.46
CA THR A 40 3.43 -10.10 2.04
C THR A 40 2.76 -11.46 1.89
N GLU A 41 1.71 -11.72 2.66
CA GLU A 41 0.97 -12.98 2.63
C GLU A 41 -0.43 -12.79 2.01
N PHE A 42 -0.62 -11.78 1.16
CA PHE A 42 -1.95 -11.41 0.66
C PHE A 42 -2.68 -12.61 0.05
N ASP A 43 -3.89 -12.86 0.55
CA ASP A 43 -4.73 -14.01 0.18
C ASP A 43 -6.06 -13.50 -0.39
N GLY A 44 -5.96 -12.71 -1.47
CA GLY A 44 -7.10 -12.20 -2.23
C GLY A 44 -7.04 -12.66 -3.69
N ASP A 45 -8.03 -12.25 -4.48
CA ASP A 45 -8.11 -12.62 -5.91
C ASP A 45 -7.11 -11.86 -6.80
N ASP A 46 -6.61 -10.73 -6.30
CA ASP A 46 -5.62 -9.85 -6.97
C ASP A 46 -4.19 -10.17 -6.50
N ASP A 47 -3.20 -9.54 -7.16
CA ASP A 47 -1.80 -9.64 -6.81
C ASP A 47 -1.28 -8.37 -6.12
N VAL A 48 -0.21 -8.51 -5.34
CA VAL A 48 0.50 -7.38 -4.73
C VAL A 48 1.70 -7.03 -5.59
N TYR A 49 1.83 -5.74 -5.90
CA TYR A 49 2.90 -5.20 -6.72
C TYR A 49 3.62 -4.09 -5.97
N ARG A 50 4.93 -3.97 -6.24
CA ARG A 50 5.78 -2.88 -5.78
C ARG A 50 6.33 -2.14 -6.99
N ALA A 51 6.17 -0.83 -6.98
CA ALA A 51 6.83 0.05 -7.94
C ALA A 51 8.34 0.11 -7.64
N VAL A 52 9.14 -0.01 -8.69
CA VAL A 52 10.59 0.07 -8.68
C VAL A 52 11.03 1.07 -9.75
N GLY A 53 11.72 2.12 -9.34
CA GLY A 53 12.12 3.20 -10.23
C GLY A 53 12.69 4.37 -9.43
N ASP A 54 12.50 5.58 -9.93
CA ASP A 54 12.86 6.80 -9.21
C ASP A 54 11.71 7.30 -8.32
N ASP A 55 12.04 8.13 -7.32
CA ASP A 55 11.05 8.88 -6.55
C ASP A 55 10.16 9.72 -7.51
N PRO A 56 8.85 9.88 -7.23
CA PRO A 56 8.16 9.54 -5.97
C PRO A 56 7.49 8.17 -5.95
N VAL A 57 7.62 7.37 -7.02
CA VAL A 57 6.89 6.09 -7.15
C VAL A 57 7.61 4.93 -6.48
N ASP A 58 8.95 4.99 -6.33
CA ASP A 58 9.74 3.90 -5.77
C ASP A 58 9.23 3.42 -4.40
N GLY A 59 9.14 2.11 -4.25
CA GLY A 59 8.70 1.50 -2.99
C GLY A 59 7.19 1.54 -2.74
N THR A 60 6.40 2.16 -3.60
CA THR A 60 4.93 2.15 -3.49
C THR A 60 4.40 0.73 -3.70
N VAL A 61 3.66 0.20 -2.72
CA VAL A 61 3.06 -1.14 -2.76
C VAL A 61 1.56 -1.02 -2.98
N VAL A 62 1.03 -1.71 -3.98
CA VAL A 62 -0.40 -1.69 -4.34
C VAL A 62 -0.92 -3.10 -4.60
N VAL A 63 -2.21 -3.31 -4.35
CA VAL A 63 -2.92 -4.52 -4.80
C VAL A 63 -3.53 -4.22 -6.16
N ALA A 64 -3.42 -5.12 -7.14
CA ALA A 64 -3.98 -4.97 -8.49
C ALA A 64 -4.29 -6.30 -9.21
N PRO A 65 -5.26 -6.31 -10.14
CA PRO A 65 -5.56 -7.50 -10.94
C PRO A 65 -4.52 -7.77 -12.04
N SER A 66 -3.62 -6.82 -12.32
CA SER A 66 -2.61 -6.91 -13.39
C SER A 66 -1.52 -5.84 -13.25
N GLU A 67 -0.37 -6.03 -13.89
CA GLU A 67 0.73 -5.06 -13.93
C GLU A 67 0.30 -3.67 -14.47
N PRO A 68 -0.46 -3.53 -15.57
CA PRO A 68 -0.93 -2.21 -16.03
C PRO A 68 -1.81 -1.51 -14.99
N ALA A 69 -2.69 -2.25 -14.31
CA ALA A 69 -3.53 -1.70 -13.24
C ALA A 69 -2.71 -1.34 -12.00
N ALA A 70 -1.65 -2.09 -11.70
CA ALA A 70 -0.71 -1.78 -10.63
C ALA A 70 0.02 -0.46 -10.90
N ARG A 71 0.49 -0.25 -12.14
CA ARG A 71 1.17 0.99 -12.54
C ARG A 71 0.27 2.22 -12.36
N GLU A 72 -0.98 2.13 -12.80
CA GLU A 72 -1.98 3.20 -12.60
C GLU A 72 -2.21 3.49 -11.11
N ARG A 73 -2.38 2.45 -10.29
CA ARG A 73 -2.59 2.60 -8.84
C ARG A 73 -1.35 3.18 -8.13
N ALA A 74 -0.15 2.79 -8.53
CA ALA A 74 1.09 3.31 -7.95
C ALA A 74 1.28 4.80 -8.25
N LEU A 75 0.99 5.24 -9.48
CA LEU A 75 0.98 6.67 -9.84
C LEU A 75 -0.02 7.45 -9.00
N ALA A 76 -1.26 6.95 -8.86
CA ALA A 76 -2.27 7.60 -8.04
C ALA A 76 -1.87 7.70 -6.56
N ALA A 77 -1.28 6.63 -6.00
CA ALA A 77 -0.84 6.61 -4.60
C ALA A 77 0.37 7.51 -4.33
N SER A 78 1.27 7.68 -5.30
CA SER A 78 2.46 8.56 -5.21
C SER A 78 2.15 10.06 -5.25
N GLY A 79 0.89 10.44 -5.48
CA GLY A 79 0.47 11.84 -5.64
C GLY A 79 0.67 12.41 -7.05
N LEU A 80 1.23 11.63 -7.99
CA LEU A 80 1.33 12.01 -9.41
C LEU A 80 0.00 11.89 -10.18
N GLY A 81 -1.02 11.24 -9.59
CA GLY A 81 -2.33 11.04 -10.23
C GLY A 81 -3.35 12.17 -10.04
N ASP A 82 -3.05 13.20 -9.25
CA ASP A 82 -3.99 14.29 -8.92
C ASP A 82 -3.83 15.53 -9.84
N GLU A 83 -2.84 15.55 -10.75
CA GLU A 83 -2.71 16.60 -11.77
C GLU A 83 -3.68 16.37 -12.93
N THR A 84 -4.99 16.39 -12.66
CA THR A 84 -6.00 16.63 -13.69
C THR A 84 -5.86 18.05 -14.23
N GLY A 85 -5.06 18.21 -15.28
CA GLY A 85 -4.96 19.45 -16.04
C GLY A 85 -4.35 19.19 -17.41
N ASP A 86 -5.19 18.76 -18.36
CA ASP A 86 -5.10 19.04 -19.81
C ASP A 86 -3.67 19.32 -20.37
N ASP A 87 -2.78 18.33 -20.33
CA ASP A 87 -1.56 18.35 -21.13
C ASP A 87 -1.36 16.97 -21.79
N PRO A 88 -1.70 16.82 -23.08
CA PRO A 88 -1.53 15.57 -23.80
C PRO A 88 -0.05 15.23 -24.10
N ASP A 89 0.90 16.09 -23.71
CA ASP A 89 2.34 15.94 -23.96
C ASP A 89 3.22 16.13 -22.68
N GLY A 90 2.63 16.16 -21.48
CA GLY A 90 3.30 16.67 -20.27
C GLY A 90 3.50 15.72 -19.08
N ALA A 91 2.99 14.49 -19.12
CA ALA A 91 3.40 13.49 -18.14
C ALA A 91 4.66 12.81 -18.67
N ASP A 92 5.83 13.22 -18.18
CA ASP A 92 6.92 12.27 -17.96
C ASP A 92 6.35 11.21 -17.00
N VAL A 93 5.57 10.27 -17.56
CA VAL A 93 5.03 9.14 -16.82
C VAL A 93 6.26 8.46 -16.30
N ALA A 94 6.54 8.59 -15.00
CA ALA A 94 7.77 8.12 -14.41
C ALA A 94 8.11 6.76 -15.02
N GLU A 95 9.32 6.64 -15.56
CA GLU A 95 9.79 5.37 -16.11
C GLU A 95 10.06 4.48 -14.90
N PHE A 96 9.08 3.65 -14.56
CA PHE A 96 9.16 2.71 -13.46
C PHE A 96 8.45 1.42 -13.84
N ASP A 97 8.97 0.33 -13.31
CA ASP A 97 8.40 -1.00 -13.44
C ASP A 97 7.61 -1.35 -12.18
N VAL A 98 6.73 -2.33 -12.31
CA VAL A 98 6.05 -2.95 -11.17
C VAL A 98 6.45 -4.40 -11.08
N GLU A 99 6.93 -4.80 -9.91
CA GLU A 99 7.33 -6.17 -9.64
C GLU A 99 6.33 -6.79 -8.66
N ARG A 100 6.10 -8.11 -8.77
CA ARG A 100 5.28 -8.83 -7.80
C ARG A 100 5.99 -8.81 -6.43
N PHE A 101 5.30 -8.33 -5.41
CA PHE A 101 5.84 -8.03 -4.08
C PHE A 101 6.04 -9.28 -3.21
#